data_AF-K2C0H9-F1
#
_entry.id   AF-K2C0H9-F1
#
_cell.length_a   1.000
_cell.length_b   1.000
_cell.length_c   1.000
_cell.angle_alpha   90.00
_cell.angle_beta   90.00
_cell.angle_gamma   90.00
#
_symmetry.space_group_name_H-M   'P 1'
#
loop_
_entity.id
_entity.type
_entity.pdbx_description
1 polymer ?
#
loop_
_entity_poly.entity_id
_entity_poly.type
_entity_poly.pdbx_seq_one_letter_code
_entity_poly.pdbx_strand_id
1 'polypeptide(L)'
;GSLSSNQSGEGEIRQRLVDEDLVDCIVSLPKQLFYNTGIPACLWFISRKRLGNGDRKRTGELLFIDASEMGFMADSTHKEFTEEDIQKIAGTYHEWRQKENKYEDIKGFCKSATLADVQKHGYVLTPGRYADIADAEKDSEPFEEKMKRLTTTLKEQMAEEENMNKEIKSQLKKVGFEI
;
A
#
# COMPACT_ATOMS: atom_id res chain seq x y z
N GLY A 1 -5.10 -4.27 7.19
CA GLY A 1 -4.14 -5.40 7.01
C GLY A 1 -2.96 -5.19 7.92
N SER A 2 -2.15 -6.24 8.14
CA SER A 2 -1.03 -6.24 9.11
C SER A 2 -0.03 -5.08 8.95
N LEU A 3 0.12 -4.53 7.74
CA LEU A 3 1.01 -3.41 7.43
C LEU A 3 0.56 -2.05 7.96
N SER A 4 -0.72 -1.86 8.31
CA SER A 4 -1.29 -0.54 8.64
C SER A 4 -2.37 -0.54 9.72
N SER A 5 -2.94 -1.70 10.03
CA SER A 5 -4.00 -1.81 11.03
C SER A 5 -3.49 -1.47 12.43
N ASN A 6 -4.36 -0.82 13.21
CA ASN A 6 -4.15 -0.49 14.61
C ASN A 6 -5.15 -1.21 15.54
N GLN A 7 -5.92 -2.15 14.99
CA GLN A 7 -6.86 -2.94 15.79
C GLN A 7 -6.09 -3.91 16.70
N SER A 8 -6.64 -4.17 17.88
CA SER A 8 -6.16 -5.24 18.77
C SER A 8 -4.64 -5.21 19.08
N GLY A 9 -4.03 -4.02 19.14
CA GLY A 9 -2.60 -3.86 19.45
C GLY A 9 -1.64 -4.18 18.28
N GLU A 10 -2.14 -4.47 17.08
CA GLU A 10 -1.31 -4.77 15.90
C GLU A 10 -0.31 -3.63 15.58
N GLY A 11 -0.73 -2.39 15.78
CA GLY A 11 0.13 -1.21 15.59
C GLY A 11 1.33 -1.19 16.54
N GLU A 12 1.12 -1.53 17.82
CA GLU A 12 2.19 -1.58 18.82
C GLU A 12 3.17 -2.72 18.54
N ILE A 13 2.67 -3.89 18.13
CA ILE A 13 3.51 -5.03 17.74
C ILE A 13 4.39 -4.63 16.55
N ARG A 14 3.78 -4.04 15.51
CA ARG A 14 4.50 -3.57 14.32
C ARG A 14 5.55 -2.52 14.67
N GLN A 15 5.19 -1.55 15.51
CA GLN A 15 6.13 -0.55 16.01
C GLN A 15 7.34 -1.21 16.70
N ARG A 16 7.11 -2.16 17.62
CA ARG A 16 8.21 -2.85 18.31
C ARG A 16 9.10 -3.63 17.36
N LEU A 17 8.54 -4.33 16.38
CA LEU A 17 9.33 -5.07 15.37
C LEU A 17 10.25 -4.14 14.57
N VAL A 18 9.77 -2.93 14.26
CA VAL A 18 10.52 -1.92 13.52
C VAL A 18 11.56 -1.25 14.41
N ASP A 19 11.19 -0.84 15.63
CA ASP A 19 12.09 -0.18 16.59
C ASP A 19 13.21 -1.13 17.07
N GLU A 20 12.95 -2.44 17.16
CA GLU A 20 13.97 -3.46 17.44
C GLU A 20 14.83 -3.83 16.21
N ASP A 21 14.66 -3.13 15.09
CA ASP A 21 15.43 -3.32 13.84
C ASP A 21 15.33 -4.75 13.27
N LEU A 22 14.18 -5.43 13.49
CA LEU A 22 13.97 -6.82 13.07
C LEU A 22 13.44 -6.95 11.66
N VAL A 23 12.67 -5.96 11.19
CA VAL A 23 12.06 -5.97 9.85
C VAL A 23 13.11 -5.59 8.81
N ASP A 24 13.44 -6.55 7.94
CA ASP A 24 14.47 -6.38 6.92
C ASP A 24 13.89 -5.84 5.61
N CYS A 25 12.79 -6.43 5.16
CA CYS A 25 12.10 -6.08 3.93
C CYS A 25 10.61 -6.41 4.00
N ILE A 26 9.79 -5.58 3.34
CA ILE A 26 8.37 -5.82 3.11
C ILE A 26 8.11 -5.88 1.60
N VAL A 27 7.41 -6.93 1.17
CA VAL A 27 6.97 -7.08 -0.23
C VAL A 27 5.44 -7.06 -0.28
N SER A 28 4.85 -6.12 -1.02
CA SER A 28 3.42 -6.17 -1.38
C SER A 28 3.24 -7.10 -2.57
N LEU A 29 2.33 -8.06 -2.47
CA LEU A 29 2.01 -8.98 -3.55
C LEU A 29 0.73 -8.58 -4.28
N PRO A 30 0.55 -9.05 -5.54
CA PRO A 30 -0.69 -8.86 -6.27
C PRO A 30 -1.91 -9.42 -5.55
N LYS A 31 -3.06 -8.83 -5.88
CA LYS A 31 -4.36 -9.44 -5.63
C LYS A 31 -4.49 -10.71 -6.47
N GLN A 32 -5.45 -11.56 -6.12
CA GLN A 32 -5.82 -12.73 -6.93
C GLN A 32 -4.71 -13.79 -7.10
N LEU A 33 -3.70 -13.82 -6.23
CA LEU A 33 -2.71 -14.89 -6.20
C LEU A 33 -3.23 -16.21 -5.59
N PHE A 34 -4.30 -16.15 -4.78
CA PHE A 34 -4.83 -17.32 -4.09
C PHE A 34 -6.15 -17.78 -4.70
N TYR A 35 -6.28 -19.08 -4.94
CA TYR A 35 -7.49 -19.68 -5.53
C TYR A 35 -8.79 -19.42 -4.74
N ASN A 36 -8.69 -19.21 -3.43
CA ASN A 36 -9.86 -19.08 -2.56
C ASN A 36 -10.19 -17.62 -2.19
N THR A 37 -9.32 -16.65 -2.48
CA THR A 37 -9.53 -15.25 -2.08
C THR A 37 -8.77 -14.26 -2.97
N GLY A 38 -9.44 -13.17 -3.34
CA GLY A 38 -8.83 -12.07 -4.10
C GLY A 38 -8.06 -11.07 -3.24
N ILE A 39 -7.99 -11.26 -1.91
CA ILE A 39 -7.31 -10.33 -1.00
C ILE A 39 -5.80 -10.37 -1.27
N PRO A 40 -5.12 -9.21 -1.39
CA PRO A 40 -3.68 -9.17 -1.58
C PRO A 40 -2.95 -9.63 -0.32
N ALA A 41 -1.80 -10.26 -0.50
CA ALA A 41 -0.90 -10.62 0.59
C ALA A 41 0.35 -9.73 0.63
N CYS A 42 1.13 -9.87 1.69
CA CYS A 42 2.45 -9.29 1.78
C CYS A 42 3.41 -10.29 2.41
N LEU A 43 4.70 -10.16 2.08
CA LEU A 43 5.77 -10.92 2.70
C LEU A 43 6.54 -10.02 3.65
N TRP A 44 6.85 -10.55 4.84
CA TRP A 44 7.70 -9.91 5.83
C TRP A 44 8.99 -10.70 5.95
N PHE A 45 10.11 -10.05 5.64
CA PHE A 45 11.43 -10.63 5.86
C PHE A 45 11.95 -10.11 7.18
N ILE A 46 12.23 -11.03 8.11
CA ILE A 46 12.73 -10.73 9.45
C ILE A 46 14.17 -11.21 9.55
N SER A 47 15.07 -10.35 10.01
CA SER A 47 16.49 -10.70 10.15
C SER A 47 17.11 -10.07 11.38
N ARG A 48 17.77 -10.89 12.19
CA ARG A 48 18.63 -10.41 13.29
C ARG A 48 20.09 -10.19 12.85
N LYS A 49 20.44 -10.60 11.62
CA LYS A 49 21.83 -10.56 11.09
C LYS A 49 22.02 -9.38 10.14
N ARG A 50 21.85 -8.15 10.64
CA ARG A 50 21.92 -6.90 9.85
C ARG A 50 23.26 -6.15 9.98
N LEU A 51 24.19 -6.71 10.76
CA LEU A 51 25.45 -6.08 11.18
C LEU A 51 26.67 -6.36 10.29
N GLY A 52 26.50 -6.99 9.12
CA GLY A 52 27.59 -7.19 8.16
C GLY A 52 28.26 -8.58 8.16
N ASN A 53 27.53 -9.63 8.57
CA ASN A 53 28.00 -11.02 8.60
C ASN A 53 28.00 -11.68 7.19
N GLY A 54 28.71 -11.08 6.24
CA GLY A 54 28.76 -11.46 4.81
C GLY A 54 28.09 -10.44 3.89
N ASP A 55 27.01 -9.81 4.37
CA ASP A 55 26.25 -8.76 3.68
C ASP A 55 26.72 -7.34 4.04
N ARG A 56 26.12 -6.30 3.46
CA ARG A 56 26.28 -4.91 3.92
C ARG A 56 25.61 -4.69 5.27
N LYS A 57 26.11 -3.72 6.02
CA LYS A 57 25.45 -3.22 7.24
C LYS A 57 24.26 -2.34 6.82
N ARG A 58 23.07 -2.66 7.33
CA ARG A 58 21.78 -2.04 6.94
C ARG A 58 20.88 -1.73 8.15
N THR A 59 21.53 -1.51 9.29
CA THR A 59 20.86 -1.16 10.56
C THR A 59 20.04 0.11 10.39
N GLY A 60 18.77 0.08 10.78
CA GLY A 60 17.87 1.23 10.68
C GLY A 60 17.41 1.55 9.25
N GLU A 61 17.66 0.66 8.29
CA GLU A 61 17.11 0.72 6.93
C GLU A 61 16.04 -0.36 6.76
N LEU A 62 15.01 -0.11 5.96
CA LEU A 62 14.00 -1.08 5.60
C LEU A 62 13.78 -1.04 4.09
N LEU A 63 13.82 -2.20 3.44
CA LEU A 63 13.52 -2.29 2.02
C LEU A 63 12.02 -2.50 1.80
N PHE A 64 11.42 -1.63 1.00
CA PHE A 64 10.06 -1.79 0.52
C PHE A 64 10.09 -2.21 -0.95
N ILE A 65 9.38 -3.28 -1.29
CA ILE A 65 9.17 -3.71 -2.67
C ILE A 65 7.67 -3.76 -2.93
N ASP A 66 7.20 -3.02 -3.92
CA ASP A 66 5.83 -3.07 -4.39
C ASP A 66 5.75 -3.93 -5.67
N ALA A 67 5.23 -5.15 -5.50
CA ALA A 67 4.94 -6.04 -6.60
C ALA A 67 3.43 -6.16 -6.84
N SER A 68 2.59 -5.26 -6.29
CA SER A 68 1.12 -5.41 -6.36
C SER A 68 0.57 -5.46 -7.79
N GLU A 69 1.25 -4.81 -8.72
CA GLU A 69 0.86 -4.75 -10.13
C GLU A 69 1.59 -5.77 -11.02
N MET A 70 2.55 -6.53 -10.47
CA MET A 70 3.31 -7.55 -11.21
C MET A 70 2.48 -8.82 -11.47
N GLY A 71 3.04 -9.73 -12.27
CA GLY A 71 2.39 -10.98 -12.67
C GLY A 71 1.49 -10.83 -13.90
N PHE A 72 0.97 -11.97 -14.35
CA PHE A 72 0.04 -12.08 -15.47
C PHE A 72 -1.22 -12.83 -15.03
N MET A 73 -2.32 -12.63 -15.78
CA MET A 73 -3.55 -13.39 -15.56
C MET A 73 -3.37 -14.80 -16.16
N ALA A 74 -3.23 -15.81 -15.30
CA ALA A 74 -3.15 -17.21 -15.73
C ALA A 74 -4.52 -17.74 -16.18
N ASP A 75 -5.59 -17.19 -15.58
CA ASP A 75 -6.98 -17.37 -16.03
C ASP A 75 -7.78 -16.06 -15.82
N SER A 76 -9.11 -16.09 -15.96
CA SER A 76 -9.95 -14.89 -15.81
C SER A 76 -10.00 -14.32 -14.39
N THR A 77 -9.50 -15.06 -13.40
CA THR A 77 -9.68 -14.79 -11.97
C THR A 77 -8.40 -14.84 -11.14
N HIS A 78 -7.32 -15.47 -11.62
CA HIS A 78 -6.07 -15.66 -10.89
C HIS A 78 -4.86 -15.05 -11.59
N LYS A 79 -4.02 -14.41 -10.79
CA LYS A 79 -2.70 -13.96 -11.20
C LYS A 79 -1.63 -14.99 -10.83
N GLU A 80 -0.62 -15.09 -11.67
CA GLU A 80 0.61 -15.83 -11.41
C GLU A 80 1.83 -14.96 -11.70
N PHE A 81 2.94 -15.25 -11.05
CA PHE A 81 4.23 -14.63 -11.37
C PHE A 81 4.95 -15.44 -12.44
N THR A 82 5.63 -14.75 -13.36
CA THR A 82 6.63 -15.42 -14.20
C THR A 82 7.90 -15.68 -13.41
N GLU A 83 8.79 -16.51 -13.95
CA GLU A 83 10.12 -16.71 -13.37
C GLU A 83 10.91 -15.39 -13.33
N GLU A 84 10.76 -14.54 -14.35
CA GLU A 84 11.39 -13.22 -14.40
C GLU A 84 10.86 -12.28 -13.31
N ASP A 85 9.56 -12.32 -13.01
CA ASP A 85 8.98 -11.55 -11.90
C ASP A 85 9.62 -11.93 -10.56
N ILE A 86 9.71 -13.24 -10.30
CA ILE A 86 10.32 -13.78 -9.08
C ILE A 86 11.79 -13.41 -9.00
N GLN A 87 12.53 -13.58 -10.09
CA GLN A 87 13.96 -13.23 -10.18
C GLN A 87 14.19 -11.74 -9.97
N LYS A 88 13.32 -10.87 -10.51
CA LYS A 88 13.40 -9.42 -10.28
C LYS A 88 13.21 -9.09 -8.81
N ILE A 89 12.17 -9.61 -8.16
CA ILE A 89 11.89 -9.35 -6.73
C ILE A 89 13.02 -9.89 -5.85
N ALA A 90 13.42 -11.15 -6.04
CA ALA A 90 14.47 -11.79 -5.28
C ALA A 90 15.84 -11.11 -5.51
N GLY A 91 16.17 -10.82 -6.77
CA GLY A 91 17.38 -10.11 -7.18
C GLY A 91 17.49 -8.75 -6.50
N THR A 92 16.42 -7.96 -6.52
CA THR A 92 16.37 -6.64 -5.86
C THR A 92 16.71 -6.74 -4.36
N TYR A 93 16.12 -7.70 -3.65
CA TYR A 93 16.42 -7.92 -2.23
C TYR A 93 17.87 -8.38 -2.00
N HIS A 94 18.38 -9.27 -2.85
CA HIS A 94 19.75 -9.77 -2.75
C HIS A 94 20.78 -8.68 -3.06
N GLU A 95 20.60 -7.89 -4.11
CA GLU A 95 21.45 -6.75 -4.46
C GLU A 95 21.46 -5.70 -3.36
N TRP A 96 20.28 -5.38 -2.80
CA TRP A 96 20.16 -4.47 -1.66
C TRP A 96 20.87 -4.98 -0.41
N ARG A 97 21.04 -6.29 -0.24
CA ARG A 97 21.79 -6.86 0.89
C ARG A 97 23.30 -6.93 0.66
N GLN A 98 23.76 -6.98 -0.58
CA GLN A 98 25.17 -7.20 -0.89
C GLN A 98 26.06 -5.98 -0.61
N LYS A 99 27.35 -6.22 -0.33
CA LYS A 99 28.35 -5.16 -0.06
C LYS A 99 28.68 -4.31 -1.28
N GLU A 100 28.65 -4.92 -2.46
CA GLU A 100 28.92 -4.23 -3.74
C GLU A 100 27.79 -3.27 -4.14
N ASN A 101 26.65 -3.32 -3.44
CA ASN A 101 25.49 -2.41 -3.48
C ASN A 101 25.18 -1.84 -4.88
N LYS A 102 24.83 -2.72 -5.82
CA LYS A 102 24.29 -2.33 -7.14
C LYS A 102 22.82 -1.92 -7.10
N TYR A 103 22.23 -1.94 -5.91
CA TYR A 103 20.84 -1.56 -5.70
C TYR A 103 20.63 -0.08 -5.95
N GLU A 104 19.51 0.24 -6.60
CA GLU A 104 18.99 1.60 -6.76
C GLU A 104 17.49 1.62 -6.43
N ASP A 105 17.02 2.74 -5.89
CA ASP A 105 15.59 2.96 -5.70
C ASP A 105 14.89 3.11 -7.06
N ILE A 106 13.81 2.37 -7.27
CA ILE A 106 13.03 2.39 -8.51
C ILE A 106 11.62 2.84 -8.18
N LYS A 107 11.21 4.01 -8.71
CA LYS A 107 9.85 4.53 -8.55
C LYS A 107 8.81 3.48 -8.94
N GLY A 108 7.80 3.32 -8.09
CA GLY A 108 6.70 2.38 -8.25
C GLY A 108 7.08 0.91 -8.05
N PHE A 109 8.32 0.60 -7.68
CA PHE A 109 8.77 -0.77 -7.51
C PHE A 109 9.53 -1.01 -6.21
N CYS A 110 10.57 -0.24 -5.89
CA CYS A 110 11.30 -0.46 -4.64
C CYS A 110 11.92 0.82 -4.08
N LYS A 111 12.04 0.87 -2.75
CA LYS A 111 12.73 1.95 -2.04
C LYS A 111 13.33 1.47 -0.72
N SER A 112 14.56 1.88 -0.45
CA SER A 112 15.20 1.74 0.85
C SER A 112 14.88 2.96 1.71
N ALA A 113 14.03 2.79 2.73
CA ALA A 113 13.68 3.89 3.64
C ALA A 113 14.41 3.75 4.98
N THR A 114 14.61 4.88 5.66
CA THR A 114 15.19 4.89 7.01
C THR A 114 14.13 4.64 8.07
N LEU A 115 14.55 4.21 9.26
CA LEU A 115 13.68 4.11 10.43
C LEU A 115 12.95 5.43 10.72
N ALA A 116 13.62 6.57 10.53
CA ALA A 116 13.02 7.89 10.71
C ALA A 116 11.88 8.16 9.71
N ASP A 117 12.01 7.72 8.46
CA ASP A 117 10.94 7.82 7.46
C ASP A 117 9.72 6.98 7.89
N VAL A 118 9.96 5.76 8.37
CA VAL A 118 8.90 4.86 8.85
C VAL A 118 8.18 5.45 10.07
N GLN A 119 8.92 6.05 11.00
CA GLN A 119 8.35 6.77 12.15
C GLN A 119 7.50 7.95 11.71
N LYS A 120 7.97 8.76 10.76
CA LYS A 120 7.22 9.88 10.18
C LYS A 120 5.92 9.42 9.51
N HIS A 121 5.87 8.21 8.99
CA HIS A 121 4.68 7.59 8.42
C HIS A 121 3.81 6.82 9.43
N GLY A 122 4.09 6.94 10.73
CA GLY A 122 3.30 6.34 11.80
C GLY A 122 3.38 4.81 11.79
N TYR A 123 4.55 4.26 11.46
CA TYR A 123 4.80 2.82 11.37
C TYR A 123 3.92 2.08 10.36
N VAL A 124 3.36 2.78 9.38
CA VAL A 124 2.66 2.14 8.26
C VAL A 124 3.70 1.59 7.29
N LEU A 125 3.67 0.28 7.06
CA LEU A 125 4.68 -0.45 6.29
C LEU A 125 4.25 -0.79 4.86
N THR A 126 3.24 -0.11 4.30
CA THR A 126 2.79 -0.35 2.93
C THR A 126 3.81 0.18 1.92
N PRO A 127 4.43 -0.69 1.08
CA PRO A 127 5.45 -0.29 0.10
C PRO A 127 5.08 0.90 -0.79
N GLY A 128 3.86 0.97 -1.34
CA GLY A 128 3.41 2.10 -2.15
C GLY A 128 3.40 3.47 -1.45
N ARG A 129 3.57 3.51 -0.11
CA ARG A 129 3.78 4.77 0.63
C ARG A 129 5.22 5.28 0.54
N TYR A 130 6.16 4.41 0.22
CA TYR A 130 7.59 4.70 0.14
C TYR A 130 8.05 4.71 -1.31
N ALA A 131 7.76 3.66 -2.06
CA ALA A 131 8.15 3.48 -3.46
C ALA A 131 7.26 4.31 -4.40
N ASP A 132 7.34 5.65 -4.25
CA ASP A 132 6.68 6.71 -5.03
C ASP A 132 6.04 6.19 -6.32
N ILE A 133 4.74 6.37 -6.53
CA ILE A 133 3.99 5.84 -7.69
C ILE A 133 4.80 6.12 -8.97
N ALA A 134 5.17 5.07 -9.71
CA ALA A 134 5.77 5.22 -11.05
C ALA A 134 4.86 6.15 -11.83
N ASP A 135 5.38 7.25 -12.40
CA ASP A 135 4.61 8.39 -12.93
C ASP A 135 3.31 7.93 -13.63
N ALA A 136 2.27 7.69 -12.84
CA ALA A 136 0.92 7.47 -13.32
C ALA A 136 0.54 8.81 -13.90
N GLU A 137 -0.14 8.81 -15.06
CA GLU A 137 -0.64 10.04 -15.67
C GLU A 137 -1.09 10.99 -14.58
N LYS A 138 -0.27 12.02 -14.32
CA LYS A 138 -0.56 12.95 -13.24
C LYS A 138 -1.93 13.47 -13.57
N ASP A 139 -2.86 13.25 -12.64
CA ASP A 139 -4.12 13.96 -12.67
C ASP A 139 -3.76 15.42 -12.91
N SER A 140 -4.14 15.93 -14.09
CA SER A 140 -3.68 17.23 -14.56
C SER A 140 -4.23 18.36 -13.69
N GLU A 141 -5.22 18.05 -12.86
CA GLU A 141 -5.83 18.93 -11.87
C GLU A 141 -4.97 19.00 -10.58
N PRO A 142 -4.48 20.20 -10.20
CA PRO A 142 -3.86 20.43 -8.90
C PRO A 142 -4.76 20.00 -7.74
N PHE A 143 -4.17 19.45 -6.66
CA PHE A 143 -4.91 18.95 -5.49
C PHE A 143 -5.94 19.95 -4.92
N GLU A 144 -5.55 21.22 -4.79
CA GLU A 144 -6.42 22.29 -4.28
C GLU A 144 -7.64 22.53 -5.18
N GLU A 145 -7.44 22.51 -6.50
CA GLU A 145 -8.52 22.68 -7.48
C GLU A 145 -9.46 21.47 -7.46
N LYS A 146 -8.89 20.27 -7.42
CA LYS A 146 -9.63 19.02 -7.29
C LYS A 146 -10.47 18.99 -6.03
N MET A 147 -9.92 19.38 -4.88
CA MET A 147 -10.67 19.41 -3.64
C MET A 147 -11.78 20.45 -3.67
N LYS A 148 -11.53 21.63 -4.23
CA LYS A 148 -12.57 22.65 -4.38
C LYS A 148 -13.71 22.17 -5.27
N ARG A 149 -13.41 21.52 -6.40
CA ARG A 149 -14.40 20.95 -7.31
C ARG A 149 -15.21 19.84 -6.63
N LEU A 150 -14.53 18.85 -6.05
CA LEU A 150 -15.18 17.73 -5.38
C LEU A 150 -16.07 18.17 -4.22
N THR A 151 -15.62 19.16 -3.42
CA THR A 151 -16.42 19.70 -2.32
C THR A 151 -17.65 20.46 -2.83
N THR A 152 -17.52 21.16 -3.97
CA THR A 152 -18.65 21.85 -4.61
C THR A 152 -19.68 20.84 -5.12
N THR A 153 -19.24 19.81 -5.84
CA THR A 153 -20.11 18.72 -6.31
C THR A 153 -20.79 18.01 -5.15
N LEU A 154 -20.06 17.70 -4.08
CA LEU A 154 -20.65 17.08 -2.89
C LEU A 154 -21.74 17.96 -2.28
N LYS A 155 -21.52 19.28 -2.20
CA LYS A 155 -22.50 20.23 -1.68
C LYS A 155 -23.78 20.27 -2.53
N GLU A 156 -23.65 20.23 -3.86
CA GLU A 156 -24.80 20.18 -4.78
C GLU A 156 -25.58 18.87 -4.60
N GLN A 157 -24.89 17.74 -4.52
CA GLN A 157 -25.50 16.42 -4.29
C GLN A 157 -26.25 16.35 -2.96
N MET A 158 -25.70 16.93 -1.89
CA MET A 158 -26.40 17.00 -0.59
C MET A 158 -27.68 17.86 -0.66
N ALA A 159 -27.66 18.95 -1.42
CA ALA A 159 -28.85 19.79 -1.60
C ALA A 159 -29.93 19.07 -2.43
N GLU A 160 -29.52 18.32 -3.46
CA GLU A 160 -30.42 17.49 -4.25
C GLU A 160 -31.03 16.35 -3.42
N GLU A 161 -30.24 15.71 -2.56
CA GLU A 161 -30.70 14.69 -1.61
C GLU A 161 -31.79 15.24 -0.69
N GLU A 162 -31.59 16.43 -0.10
CA GLU A 162 -32.61 17.05 0.75
C GLU A 162 -33.93 17.30 0.00
N ASN A 163 -33.85 17.74 -1.25
CA ASN A 163 -35.04 17.99 -2.08
C ASN A 163 -35.76 16.67 -2.42
N MET A 164 -35.01 15.65 -2.84
CA MET A 164 -35.56 14.32 -3.09
C MET A 164 -36.20 13.73 -1.83
N ASN A 165 -35.58 13.88 -0.67
CA ASN A 165 -36.12 13.41 0.60
C ASN A 165 -37.45 14.11 0.95
N LYS A 166 -37.57 15.43 0.71
CA LYS A 166 -38.85 16.16 0.87
C LYS A 166 -39.92 15.65 -0.09
N GLU A 167 -39.55 15.38 -1.34
CA GLU A 167 -40.47 14.85 -2.35
C GLU A 167 -40.95 13.44 -1.99
N ILE A 168 -40.04 12.54 -1.58
CA ILE A 168 -40.38 11.19 -1.10
C ILE A 168 -41.39 11.25 0.03
N LYS A 169 -41.16 12.11 1.05
CA LYS A 169 -42.10 12.29 2.16
C LYS A 169 -43.46 12.77 1.70
N SER A 170 -43.50 13.73 0.77
CA SER A 170 -44.75 14.24 0.18
C SER A 170 -45.52 13.14 -0.57
N GLN A 171 -44.85 12.32 -1.37
CA GLN A 171 -45.49 11.24 -2.12
C GLN A 171 -45.98 10.12 -1.19
N LEU A 172 -45.19 9.73 -0.18
CA LEU A 172 -45.60 8.73 0.82
C LEU A 172 -46.84 9.19 1.60
N LYS A 173 -46.90 10.47 1.96
CA LYS A 173 -48.09 11.04 2.62
C LYS A 173 -49.36 10.90 1.77
N LYS A 174 -49.26 11.07 0.44
CA LYS A 174 -50.40 10.90 -0.48
C LYS A 174 -50.91 9.45 -0.55
N VAL A 175 -50.04 8.47 -0.33
CA VAL A 175 -50.41 7.04 -0.32
C VAL A 175 -50.69 6.49 1.08
N GLY A 176 -50.73 7.35 2.10
CA GLY A 176 -51.18 7.00 3.45
C GLY A 176 -50.10 6.64 4.47
N PHE A 177 -48.82 6.91 4.18
CA PHE A 177 -47.70 6.65 5.09
C PHE A 177 -47.00 7.98 5.48
N GLU A 178 -46.86 8.27 6.79
CA GLU A 178 -46.12 9.47 7.29
C GLU A 178 -44.76 9.09 7.88
N ILE A 179 -43.69 9.75 7.41
CA ILE A 179 -42.29 9.68 7.89
C ILE A 179 -41.54 11.00 7.75
#